data_AF-G3YGZ4-F1
#
_entry.id   AF-G3YGZ4-F1
#
_cell.length_a   1.000
_cell.length_b   1.000
_cell.length_c   1.000
_cell.angle_alpha   90.00
_cell.angle_beta   90.00
_cell.angle_gamma   90.00
#
_symmetry.space_group_name_H-M   'P 1'
#
loop_
_entity.id
_entity.type
_entity.pdbx_description
1 polymer ?
#
loop_
_entity_poly.entity_id
_entity_poly.type
_entity_poly.pdbx_seq_one_letter_code
_entity_poly.pdbx_strand_id
1 'polypeptide(L)'
;MSTDISQLPEKPISLNYSLERRKTRILIFWLLVFMDSVAFPIGLYYLLTRCTTLSTTTIFNILTMTLFGTFLTETLQRSWSLWRKKSTVRVRNTGRYYFDFTHWHILVSWIIIIAELVLGTIPEPPWIRMLAMPVPSLFFVFSIEMLIFEFMYIFKIPVPFRISSVPKGDPMRPALYPLLEDIIAVDGMGQTEFRDHLNQRYNASPPFRSMLHRLTMLWMIPQMLVAGGTLAGIVIADHELAYTLGWSVPAIWAGIWAMVMAIRIRVELRRERHYW
;
A
#
# COMPACT_ATOMS: atom_id res chain seq x y z
N MET A 1 -3.25 38.65 -24.29
CA MET A 1 -2.34 37.49 -24.29
C MET A 1 -3.20 36.26 -24.54
N SER A 2 -3.38 35.91 -25.81
CA SER A 2 -4.27 34.85 -26.27
C SER A 2 -3.62 33.50 -25.97
N THR A 3 -4.16 32.77 -25.00
CA THR A 3 -3.86 31.35 -24.85
C THR A 3 -4.34 30.63 -26.10
N ASP A 4 -3.39 30.05 -26.82
CA ASP A 4 -3.63 29.25 -28.03
C ASP A 4 -4.45 28.01 -27.65
N ILE A 5 -5.75 28.02 -27.94
CA ILE A 5 -6.70 26.93 -27.63
C ILE A 5 -6.43 25.69 -28.52
N SER A 6 -5.51 25.79 -29.48
CA SER A 6 -5.25 24.79 -30.52
C SER A 6 -4.42 23.56 -30.09
N GLN A 7 -3.99 23.43 -28.83
CA GLN A 7 -3.13 22.32 -28.38
C GLN A 7 -3.63 21.53 -27.16
N LEU A 8 -4.93 21.54 -26.86
CA LEU A 8 -5.46 20.59 -25.89
C LEU A 8 -5.54 19.20 -26.55
N PRO A 9 -4.95 18.15 -25.95
CA PRO A 9 -4.92 16.84 -26.58
C PRO A 9 -6.35 16.31 -26.78
N GLU A 10 -6.71 15.84 -27.97
CA GLU A 10 -8.07 15.32 -28.26
C GLU A 10 -8.39 13.98 -27.57
N LYS A 11 -7.42 13.39 -26.87
CA LYS A 11 -7.56 12.10 -26.20
C LYS A 11 -6.76 12.08 -24.89
N PRO A 12 -7.15 11.25 -23.91
CA PRO A 12 -6.39 11.15 -22.67
C PRO A 12 -4.95 10.69 -22.96
N ILE A 13 -3.98 11.36 -22.33
CA ILE A 13 -2.57 11.00 -22.43
C ILE A 13 -2.40 9.54 -21.97
N SER A 14 -1.79 8.73 -22.85
CA SER A 14 -1.50 7.33 -22.58
C SER A 14 -0.46 7.22 -21.48
N LEU A 15 -0.68 6.31 -20.52
CA LEU A 15 0.31 5.99 -19.50
C LEU A 15 1.41 5.05 -20.04
N ASN A 16 1.30 4.58 -21.29
CA ASN A 16 2.17 3.58 -21.92
C ASN A 16 2.41 2.34 -21.03
N TYR A 17 1.43 2.02 -20.19
CA TYR A 17 1.52 0.99 -19.18
C TYR A 17 0.29 0.09 -19.24
N SER A 18 0.51 -1.22 -19.38
CA SER A 18 -0.57 -2.21 -19.44
C SER A 18 -0.48 -3.19 -18.28
N LEU A 19 -1.54 -3.23 -17.47
CA LEU A 19 -1.73 -4.24 -16.42
C LEU A 19 -2.00 -5.62 -17.02
N GLU A 20 -2.51 -5.70 -18.24
CA GLU A 20 -2.92 -6.97 -18.83
C GLU A 20 -1.76 -7.93 -19.08
N ARG A 21 -0.64 -7.37 -19.54
CA ARG A 21 0.61 -8.11 -19.73
C ARG A 21 1.23 -8.61 -18.41
N ARG A 22 0.72 -8.14 -17.26
CA ARG A 22 1.27 -8.40 -15.93
C ARG A 22 0.30 -9.12 -15.00
N LYS A 23 -0.85 -9.59 -15.51
CA LYS A 23 -1.89 -10.29 -14.72
C LYS A 23 -1.32 -11.47 -13.94
N THR A 24 -0.48 -12.30 -14.57
CA THR A 24 0.14 -13.45 -13.89
C THR A 24 1.04 -13.04 -12.73
N ARG A 25 1.87 -11.99 -12.92
CA ARG A 25 2.74 -11.48 -11.85
C ARG A 25 1.93 -10.89 -10.70
N ILE A 26 0.87 -10.15 -11.01
CA ILE A 26 -0.05 -9.60 -10.00
C ILE A 26 -0.73 -10.74 -9.24
N LEU A 27 -1.18 -11.79 -9.95
CA LEU A 27 -1.80 -12.96 -9.32
C LEU A 27 -0.82 -13.69 -8.38
N ILE A 28 0.41 -13.93 -8.81
CA ILE A 28 1.45 -14.55 -7.97
C ILE A 28 1.73 -13.69 -6.74
N PHE A 29 1.86 -12.38 -6.91
CA PHE A 29 2.05 -11.45 -5.79
C PHE A 29 0.90 -11.54 -4.77
N TRP A 30 -0.35 -11.50 -5.22
CA TRP A 30 -1.51 -11.62 -4.33
C TRP A 30 -1.58 -12.98 -3.63
N LEU A 31 -1.19 -14.06 -4.32
CA LEU A 31 -1.10 -15.39 -3.72
C LEU A 31 -0.05 -15.41 -2.59
N LEU A 32 1.13 -14.84 -2.84
CA LEU A 32 2.21 -14.76 -1.85
C LEU A 32 1.82 -13.89 -0.65
N VAL A 33 1.18 -12.74 -0.88
CA VAL A 33 0.63 -11.89 0.20
C VAL A 33 -0.42 -12.65 1.02
N PHE A 34 -1.29 -13.43 0.38
CA PHE A 34 -2.26 -14.28 1.08
C PHE A 34 -1.56 -15.35 1.93
N MET A 35 -0.50 -15.97 1.42
CA MET A 35 0.29 -16.93 2.19
C MET A 35 0.89 -16.27 3.44
N ASP A 36 1.51 -15.11 3.29
CA ASP A 36 2.17 -14.41 4.41
C ASP A 36 1.19 -13.79 5.42
N SER A 37 0.01 -13.36 4.96
CA SER A 37 -0.93 -12.59 5.81
C SER A 37 -2.03 -13.46 6.41
N VAL A 38 -2.28 -14.65 5.86
CA VAL A 38 -3.40 -15.51 6.30
C VAL A 38 -2.92 -16.95 6.49
N ALA A 39 -2.42 -17.59 5.42
CA ALA A 39 -2.21 -19.04 5.43
C ALA A 39 -1.12 -19.46 6.43
N PHE A 40 0.03 -18.77 6.43
CA PHE A 40 1.12 -19.06 7.36
C PHE A 40 0.79 -18.64 8.80
N PRO A 41 0.42 -17.38 9.12
CA PRO A 41 0.20 -17.00 10.51
C PRO A 41 -0.88 -17.85 11.18
N ILE A 42 -2.03 -18.02 10.52
CA ILE A 42 -3.15 -18.76 11.10
C ILE A 42 -2.94 -20.27 10.98
N GLY A 43 -2.63 -20.75 9.77
CA GLY A 43 -2.50 -22.18 9.49
C GLY A 43 -1.36 -22.82 10.28
N LEU A 44 -0.19 -22.18 10.33
CA LEU A 44 0.95 -22.70 11.09
C LEU A 44 0.70 -22.60 12.60
N TYR A 45 0.03 -21.54 13.09
CA TYR A 45 -0.34 -21.43 14.50
C TYR A 45 -1.22 -22.60 14.95
N TYR A 46 -2.32 -22.88 14.25
CA TYR A 46 -3.20 -23.99 14.60
C TYR A 46 -2.55 -25.36 14.37
N LEU A 47 -1.76 -25.51 13.30
CA LEU A 47 -1.02 -26.75 13.05
C LEU A 47 -0.08 -27.06 14.22
N LEU A 48 0.75 -26.11 14.63
CA LEU A 48 1.69 -26.32 15.73
C LEU A 48 0.98 -26.51 17.07
N THR A 49 -0.03 -25.70 17.36
CA THR A 49 -0.77 -25.76 18.63
C THR A 49 -1.55 -27.07 18.79
N ARG A 50 -2.07 -27.63 17.70
CA ARG A 50 -2.93 -28.83 17.75
C ARG A 50 -2.19 -30.13 17.45
N CYS A 51 -1.07 -30.09 16.73
CA CYS A 51 -0.32 -31.30 16.34
C CYS A 51 0.99 -31.50 17.10
N THR A 52 1.40 -30.57 17.98
CA THR A 52 2.66 -30.68 18.73
C THR A 52 2.46 -30.36 20.21
N THR A 53 3.44 -30.71 21.04
CA THR A 53 3.49 -30.37 22.48
C THR A 53 4.45 -29.22 22.76
N LEU A 54 4.73 -28.38 21.75
CA LEU A 54 5.62 -27.22 21.89
C LEU A 54 5.01 -26.18 22.83
N SER A 55 5.85 -25.43 23.54
CA SER A 55 5.38 -24.30 24.32
C SER A 55 4.87 -23.18 23.41
N THR A 56 3.91 -22.40 23.88
CA THR A 56 3.34 -21.24 23.18
C THR A 56 4.43 -20.29 22.68
N THR A 57 5.48 -20.10 23.47
CA THR A 57 6.65 -19.27 23.14
C THR A 57 7.43 -19.84 21.97
N THR A 58 7.71 -21.14 21.94
CA THR A 58 8.38 -21.78 20.80
C THR A 58 7.54 -21.66 19.53
N ILE A 59 6.22 -21.82 19.63
CA ILE A 59 5.29 -21.67 18.50
C ILE A 59 5.38 -20.24 17.92
N PHE A 60 5.29 -19.21 18.76
CA PHE A 60 5.35 -17.82 18.28
C PHE A 60 6.73 -17.39 17.80
N ASN A 61 7.81 -17.96 18.32
CA ASN A 61 9.15 -17.77 17.76
C ASN A 61 9.26 -18.34 16.33
N ILE A 62 8.74 -19.55 16.10
CA ILE A 62 8.70 -20.17 14.77
C ILE A 62 7.84 -19.32 13.81
N LEU A 63 6.67 -18.87 14.26
CA LEU A 63 5.81 -17.97 13.47
C LEU A 63 6.56 -16.69 13.11
N THR A 64 7.11 -15.99 14.09
CA THR A 64 7.82 -14.71 13.85
C THR A 64 8.98 -14.85 12.85
N MET A 65 9.69 -15.98 12.85
CA MET A 65 10.77 -16.25 11.89
C MET A 65 10.29 -16.60 10.47
N THR A 66 9.04 -17.06 10.32
CA THR A 66 8.48 -17.53 9.03
C THR A 66 7.60 -16.50 8.33
N LEU A 67 7.12 -15.49 9.05
CA LEU A 67 6.23 -14.46 8.52
C LEU A 67 6.96 -13.42 7.65
N PHE A 68 6.20 -12.77 6.76
CA PHE A 68 6.62 -11.62 5.96
C PHE A 68 7.76 -11.86 4.94
N GLY A 69 7.97 -13.09 4.49
CA GLY A 69 9.00 -13.40 3.50
C GLY A 69 8.83 -12.62 2.19
N THR A 70 7.61 -12.55 1.67
CA THR A 70 7.27 -11.79 0.45
C THR A 70 7.51 -10.30 0.69
N PHE A 71 7.00 -9.77 1.79
CA PHE A 71 7.14 -8.35 2.10
C PHE A 71 8.61 -7.94 2.27
N LEU A 72 9.45 -8.81 2.84
CA LEU A 72 10.89 -8.61 2.96
C LEU A 72 11.57 -8.59 1.60
N THR A 73 11.30 -9.59 0.76
CA THR A 73 11.90 -9.67 -0.59
C THR A 73 11.53 -8.47 -1.47
N GLU A 74 10.27 -8.04 -1.46
CA GLU A 74 9.80 -6.86 -2.19
C GLU A 74 10.45 -5.58 -1.66
N THR A 75 10.57 -5.43 -0.34
CA THR A 75 11.24 -4.26 0.26
C THR A 75 12.72 -4.20 -0.15
N LEU A 76 13.44 -5.33 -0.09
CA LEU A 76 14.85 -5.41 -0.50
C LEU A 76 15.02 -5.13 -2.00
N GLN A 77 14.15 -5.70 -2.84
CA GLN A 77 14.15 -5.45 -4.27
C GLN A 77 13.89 -3.98 -4.58
N ARG A 78 12.97 -3.34 -3.85
CA ARG A 78 12.66 -1.91 -3.96
C ARG A 78 13.86 -1.05 -3.55
N SER A 79 14.48 -1.33 -2.41
CA SER A 79 15.69 -0.64 -1.94
C SER A 79 16.82 -0.73 -2.97
N TRP A 80 17.09 -1.93 -3.50
CA TRP A 80 18.10 -2.15 -4.53
C TRP A 80 17.79 -1.37 -5.82
N SER A 81 16.55 -1.44 -6.28
CA SER A 81 16.12 -0.78 -7.52
C SER A 81 16.25 0.74 -7.43
N LEU A 82 16.01 1.34 -6.27
CA LEU A 82 16.17 2.77 -6.03
C LEU A 82 17.65 3.17 -5.84
N TRP A 83 18.44 2.37 -5.12
CA TRP A 83 19.81 2.70 -4.73
C TRP A 83 20.88 2.52 -5.82
N ARG A 84 20.64 1.62 -6.79
CA ARG A 84 21.62 1.31 -7.85
C ARG A 84 21.99 2.56 -8.68
N LYS A 85 23.27 2.70 -9.05
CA LYS A 85 23.84 3.90 -9.69
C LYS A 85 23.06 4.37 -10.93
N LYS A 86 22.71 3.44 -11.84
CA LYS A 86 21.93 3.70 -13.06
C LYS A 86 20.45 3.31 -12.90
N SER A 87 19.83 3.71 -11.79
CA SER A 87 18.40 3.46 -11.57
C SER A 87 17.53 4.32 -12.49
N THR A 88 16.65 3.66 -13.25
CA THR A 88 15.64 4.26 -14.14
C THR A 88 14.27 4.40 -13.48
N VAL A 89 14.14 4.10 -12.18
CA VAL A 89 12.84 4.11 -11.46
C VAL A 89 12.72 5.26 -10.46
N ARG A 90 13.84 5.92 -10.15
CA ARG A 90 13.89 7.05 -9.21
C ARG A 90 13.05 8.23 -9.71
N VAL A 91 12.58 9.00 -8.73
CA VAL A 91 11.96 10.31 -8.95
C VAL A 91 12.93 11.21 -9.71
N ARG A 92 12.40 12.04 -10.61
CA ARG A 92 13.24 12.94 -11.41
C ARG A 92 13.85 14.05 -10.55
N ASN A 93 15.06 14.49 -10.90
CA ASN A 93 15.82 15.52 -10.21
C ASN A 93 16.16 15.20 -8.74
N THR A 94 16.32 13.90 -8.41
CA THR A 94 16.74 13.47 -7.07
C THR A 94 18.08 12.75 -7.09
N GLY A 95 18.81 12.83 -5.97
CA GLY A 95 20.11 12.16 -5.78
C GLY A 95 20.01 10.63 -5.76
N ARG A 96 21.16 9.97 -5.64
CA ARG A 96 21.25 8.49 -5.54
C ARG A 96 20.61 7.92 -4.28
N TYR A 97 20.71 8.66 -3.18
CA TYR A 97 20.24 8.22 -1.86
C TYR A 97 18.81 8.67 -1.55
N TYR A 98 18.08 9.16 -2.56
CA TYR A 98 16.70 9.57 -2.39
C TYR A 98 15.78 8.38 -2.64
N PHE A 99 15.21 7.85 -1.56
CA PHE A 99 14.10 6.92 -1.65
C PHE A 99 12.79 7.67 -1.89
N ASP A 100 11.90 7.05 -2.66
CA ASP A 100 10.56 7.60 -2.86
C ASP A 100 9.70 7.46 -1.60
N PHE A 101 8.59 8.17 -1.60
CA PHE A 101 7.74 8.31 -0.43
C PHE A 101 7.15 6.96 0.00
N THR A 102 6.71 6.13 -0.96
CA THR A 102 6.19 4.80 -0.67
C THR A 102 7.23 3.90 -0.01
N HIS A 103 8.51 4.01 -0.37
CA HIS A 103 9.56 3.26 0.30
C HIS A 103 9.73 3.68 1.77
N TRP A 104 9.73 4.98 2.07
CA TRP A 104 9.76 5.45 3.45
C TRP A 104 8.55 4.95 4.27
N HIS A 105 7.38 4.96 3.65
CA HIS A 105 6.16 4.44 4.27
C HIS A 105 6.25 2.93 4.59
N ILE A 106 6.83 2.14 3.67
CA ILE A 106 7.13 0.72 3.89
C ILE A 106 8.12 0.52 5.04
N LEU A 107 9.14 1.38 5.17
CA LEU A 107 10.11 1.29 6.27
C LEU A 107 9.48 1.62 7.63
N VAL A 108 8.62 2.64 7.71
CA VAL A 108 7.86 2.94 8.93
C VAL A 108 6.95 1.78 9.32
N SER A 109 6.27 1.20 8.33
CA SER A 109 5.45 0.00 8.48
C SER A 109 6.24 -1.18 9.06
N TRP A 110 7.47 -1.41 8.57
CA TRP A 110 8.37 -2.43 9.11
C TRP A 110 8.73 -2.21 10.57
N ILE A 111 9.04 -0.98 10.95
CA ILE A 111 9.39 -0.64 12.35
C ILE A 111 8.22 -0.99 13.27
N ILE A 112 6.99 -0.67 12.88
CA ILE A 112 5.79 -0.94 13.67
C ILE A 112 5.55 -2.46 13.78
N ILE A 113 5.56 -3.20 12.67
CA ILE A 113 5.40 -4.66 12.68
C ILE A 113 6.44 -5.32 13.57
N ILE A 114 7.72 -4.98 13.40
CA ILE A 114 8.81 -5.57 14.19
C ILE A 114 8.60 -5.26 15.67
N ALA A 115 8.25 -4.02 16.02
CA ALA A 115 7.97 -3.65 17.39
C ALA A 115 6.83 -4.50 17.99
N GLU A 116 5.73 -4.68 17.26
CA GLU A 116 4.59 -5.49 17.72
C GLU A 116 4.95 -6.96 17.89
N LEU A 117 5.67 -7.55 16.92
CA LEU A 117 6.09 -8.96 17.01
C LEU A 117 7.07 -9.17 18.17
N VAL A 118 8.03 -8.26 18.35
CA VAL A 118 9.00 -8.34 19.44
C VAL A 118 8.33 -8.15 20.79
N LEU A 119 7.54 -7.08 20.97
CA LEU A 119 6.83 -6.81 22.23
C LEU A 119 5.79 -7.89 22.54
N GLY A 120 5.18 -8.49 21.52
CA GLY A 120 4.25 -9.61 21.69
C GLY A 120 4.93 -10.91 22.11
N THR A 121 6.20 -11.12 21.72
CA THR A 121 6.93 -12.38 21.96
C THR A 121 7.78 -12.35 23.24
N ILE A 122 8.20 -11.17 23.73
CA ILE A 122 9.01 -11.05 24.95
C ILE A 122 8.33 -11.63 26.22
N PRO A 123 7.03 -11.39 26.49
CA PRO A 123 6.38 -11.88 27.70
C PRO A 123 6.24 -13.41 27.72
N GLU A 124 6.27 -13.99 28.92
CA GLU A 124 6.02 -15.42 29.17
C GLU A 124 4.76 -15.57 30.05
N PRO A 125 3.61 -16.01 29.51
CA PRO A 125 3.36 -16.43 28.13
C PRO A 125 3.27 -15.24 27.13
N PRO A 126 3.47 -15.48 25.82
CA PRO A 126 3.42 -14.45 24.79
C PRO A 126 2.09 -13.68 24.77
N TRP A 127 2.17 -12.38 24.48
CA TRP A 127 1.01 -11.52 24.38
C TRP A 127 0.32 -11.65 23.02
N ILE A 128 -0.53 -12.67 22.91
CA ILE A 128 -1.21 -13.08 21.66
C ILE A 128 -1.96 -11.93 20.99
N ARG A 129 -2.60 -11.04 21.77
CA ARG A 129 -3.33 -9.89 21.21
C ARG A 129 -2.40 -8.91 20.49
N MET A 130 -1.20 -8.69 21.02
CA MET A 130 -0.17 -7.88 20.35
C MET A 130 0.29 -8.59 19.06
N LEU A 131 0.46 -9.91 19.09
CA LEU A 131 0.83 -10.72 17.92
C LEU A 131 -0.27 -10.81 16.85
N ALA A 132 -1.48 -10.31 17.14
CA ALA A 132 -2.59 -10.18 16.20
C ALA A 132 -2.65 -8.80 15.51
N MET A 133 -1.88 -7.82 16.00
CA MET A 133 -1.90 -6.42 15.53
C MET A 133 -1.16 -6.10 14.22
N PRO A 134 -0.19 -6.88 13.70
CA PRO A 134 0.60 -6.46 12.54
C PRO A 134 -0.20 -5.98 11.33
N VAL A 135 -1.21 -6.73 10.88
CA VAL A 135 -2.01 -6.35 9.70
C VAL A 135 -2.97 -5.19 10.00
N PRO A 136 -3.70 -5.16 11.13
CA PRO A 136 -4.50 -4.00 11.53
C PRO A 136 -3.68 -2.71 11.68
N SER A 137 -2.48 -2.79 12.26
CA SER A 137 -1.59 -1.64 12.43
C SER A 137 -1.10 -1.11 11.11
N LEU A 138 -0.72 -1.98 10.16
CA LEU A 138 -0.46 -1.56 8.78
C LEU A 138 -1.66 -0.78 8.19
N PHE A 139 -2.87 -1.28 8.40
CA PHE A 139 -4.06 -0.61 7.89
C PHE A 139 -4.26 0.77 8.51
N PHE A 140 -4.02 0.93 9.80
CA PHE A 140 -4.03 2.24 10.46
C PHE A 140 -2.97 3.17 9.87
N VAL A 141 -1.72 2.72 9.71
CA VAL A 141 -0.64 3.56 9.19
C VAL A 141 -0.99 4.07 7.79
N PHE A 142 -1.36 3.18 6.87
CA PHE A 142 -1.76 3.57 5.51
C PHE A 142 -2.99 4.49 5.48
N SER A 143 -4.01 4.20 6.28
CA SER A 143 -5.26 4.98 6.25
C SER A 143 -5.12 6.35 6.92
N ILE A 144 -4.35 6.46 8.02
CA ILE A 144 -4.04 7.74 8.67
C ILE A 144 -3.20 8.61 7.73
N GLU A 145 -2.19 8.05 7.07
CA GLU A 145 -1.39 8.79 6.09
C GLU A 145 -2.27 9.31 4.95
N MET A 146 -3.06 8.43 4.32
CA MET A 146 -3.96 8.83 3.25
C MET A 146 -4.95 9.90 3.72
N LEU A 147 -5.42 9.85 4.97
CA LEU A 147 -6.30 10.85 5.55
C LEU A 147 -5.62 12.21 5.67
N ILE A 148 -4.39 12.23 6.17
CA ILE A 148 -3.58 13.47 6.26
C ILE A 148 -3.38 14.06 4.86
N PHE A 149 -3.05 13.21 3.88
CA PHE A 149 -2.79 13.63 2.51
C PHE A 149 -4.04 14.16 1.81
N GLU A 150 -5.19 13.50 2.02
CA GLU A 150 -6.46 13.95 1.48
C GLU A 150 -6.97 15.20 2.18
N PHE A 151 -6.75 15.35 3.48
CA PHE A 151 -7.00 16.59 4.20
C PHE A 151 -6.19 17.74 3.56
N MET A 152 -4.88 17.55 3.37
CA MET A 152 -4.04 18.55 2.69
C MET A 152 -4.51 18.84 1.25
N TYR A 153 -4.93 17.81 0.50
CA TYR A 153 -5.44 17.96 -0.86
C TYR A 153 -6.74 18.78 -0.93
N ILE A 154 -7.69 18.52 -0.02
CA ILE A 154 -8.98 19.21 0.05
C ILE A 154 -8.77 20.68 0.42
N PHE A 155 -7.98 20.95 1.45
CA PHE A 155 -7.71 22.30 1.94
C PHE A 155 -6.61 23.04 1.17
N LYS A 156 -6.07 22.43 0.10
CA LYS A 156 -4.98 23.00 -0.73
C LYS A 156 -3.75 23.41 0.08
N ILE A 157 -3.48 22.67 1.15
CA ILE A 157 -2.31 22.88 2.00
C ILE A 157 -1.06 22.47 1.21
N PRO A 158 -0.04 23.33 1.11
CA PRO A 158 1.19 23.01 0.41
C PRO A 158 1.97 21.93 1.15
N VAL A 159 2.66 21.07 0.43
CA VAL A 159 3.41 19.98 1.06
C VAL A 159 4.67 20.52 1.79
N PRO A 160 4.90 20.16 3.06
CA PRO A 160 5.98 20.73 3.87
C PRO A 160 7.37 20.23 3.46
N PHE A 161 7.42 19.06 2.83
CA PHE A 161 8.60 18.43 2.24
C PHE A 161 8.19 17.74 0.93
N ARG A 162 9.19 17.31 0.16
CA ARG A 162 8.96 16.64 -1.13
C ARG A 162 8.32 15.27 -0.92
N ILE A 163 7.18 15.03 -1.56
CA ILE A 163 6.47 13.74 -1.56
C ILE A 163 6.58 13.17 -2.97
N SER A 164 7.58 12.31 -3.19
CA SER A 164 7.91 11.74 -4.50
C SER A 164 8.02 12.81 -5.58
N SER A 165 7.21 12.79 -6.64
CA SER A 165 7.26 13.84 -7.67
C SER A 165 6.58 15.16 -7.29
N VAL A 166 5.92 15.27 -6.13
CA VAL A 166 5.34 16.52 -5.63
C VAL A 166 6.43 17.33 -4.90
N PRO A 167 6.90 18.46 -5.46
CA PRO A 167 7.90 19.32 -4.84
C PRO A 167 7.40 19.96 -3.55
N LYS A 168 8.32 20.32 -2.65
CA LYS A 168 8.02 21.13 -1.47
C LYS A 168 7.36 22.45 -1.89
N GLY A 169 6.27 22.82 -1.23
CA GLY A 169 5.54 24.06 -1.50
C GLY A 169 4.41 23.93 -2.52
N ASP A 170 4.37 22.85 -3.30
CA ASP A 170 3.25 22.62 -4.23
C ASP A 170 2.01 22.12 -3.48
N PRO A 171 0.79 22.41 -3.98
CA PRO A 171 -0.43 21.85 -3.43
C PRO A 171 -0.39 20.32 -3.43
N MET A 172 -0.82 19.71 -2.33
CA MET A 172 -0.88 18.26 -2.24
C MET A 172 -1.78 17.69 -3.34
N ARG A 173 -1.43 16.49 -3.83
CA ARG A 173 -2.23 15.69 -4.75
C ARG A 173 -3.02 14.63 -3.97
N PRO A 174 -4.09 14.04 -4.52
CA PRO A 174 -4.79 12.94 -3.87
C PRO A 174 -3.82 11.85 -3.41
N ALA A 175 -4.02 11.24 -2.25
CA ALA A 175 -3.03 10.35 -1.64
C ALA A 175 -2.70 9.13 -2.51
N LEU A 176 -3.65 8.68 -3.34
CA LEU A 176 -3.42 7.63 -4.30
C LEU A 176 -2.39 8.02 -5.39
N TYR A 177 -2.18 9.30 -5.68
CA TYR A 177 -1.23 9.76 -6.70
C TYR A 177 0.21 9.32 -6.40
N PRO A 178 0.85 9.71 -5.27
CA PRO A 178 2.23 9.32 -4.98
C PRO A 178 2.37 7.80 -4.84
N LEU A 179 1.40 7.11 -4.25
CA LEU A 179 1.41 5.65 -4.14
C LEU A 179 1.37 4.96 -5.51
N LEU A 180 0.44 5.39 -6.39
CA LEU A 180 0.33 4.86 -7.75
C LEU A 180 1.61 5.09 -8.54
N GLU A 181 2.15 6.30 -8.43
CA GLU A 181 3.38 6.70 -9.08
C GLU A 181 4.54 5.78 -8.69
N ASP A 182 4.75 5.61 -7.39
CA ASP A 182 5.88 4.92 -6.80
C ASP A 182 5.79 3.39 -6.97
N ILE A 183 4.61 2.81 -6.79
CA ILE A 183 4.39 1.37 -6.95
C ILE A 183 4.56 1.00 -8.42
N ILE A 184 3.95 1.73 -9.35
CA ILE A 184 4.04 1.38 -10.77
C ILE A 184 5.44 1.65 -11.31
N ALA A 185 6.08 2.76 -10.93
CA ALA A 185 7.41 3.06 -11.43
C ALA A 185 8.44 2.00 -11.00
N VAL A 186 8.40 1.56 -9.73
CA VAL A 186 9.41 0.68 -9.17
C VAL A 186 9.01 -0.80 -9.28
N ASP A 187 7.89 -1.20 -8.68
CA ASP A 187 7.45 -2.61 -8.63
C ASP A 187 6.75 -3.01 -9.93
N GLY A 188 6.02 -2.05 -10.52
CA GLY A 188 5.34 -2.16 -11.80
C GLY A 188 6.27 -2.22 -13.01
N MET A 189 7.56 -1.89 -12.86
CA MET A 189 8.51 -1.70 -13.97
C MET A 189 8.07 -0.61 -14.97
N GLY A 190 7.32 0.39 -14.50
CA GLY A 190 6.90 1.55 -15.29
C GLY A 190 7.99 2.61 -15.47
N GLN A 191 9.01 2.59 -14.59
CA GLN A 191 10.18 3.47 -14.67
C GLN A 191 9.84 4.97 -14.63
N THR A 192 10.81 5.84 -14.93
CA THR A 192 10.61 7.29 -14.96
C THR A 192 9.61 7.73 -16.03
N GLU A 193 9.50 7.02 -17.16
CA GLU A 193 8.54 7.32 -18.23
C GLU A 193 7.10 7.30 -17.70
N PHE A 194 6.74 6.31 -16.88
CA PHE A 194 5.41 6.26 -16.26
C PHE A 194 5.15 7.46 -15.36
N ARG A 195 6.15 7.90 -14.57
CA ARG A 195 6.03 9.07 -13.69
C ARG A 195 5.74 10.35 -14.50
N ASP A 196 6.46 10.52 -15.61
CA ASP A 196 6.28 11.67 -16.50
C ASP A 196 4.87 11.69 -17.12
N HIS A 197 4.42 10.55 -17.69
CA HIS A 197 3.08 10.46 -18.28
C HIS A 197 1.97 10.59 -17.25
N LEU A 198 2.15 10.05 -16.04
CA LEU A 198 1.20 10.20 -14.95
C LEU A 198 1.06 11.67 -14.55
N ASN A 199 2.17 12.40 -14.43
CA ASN A 199 2.18 13.81 -14.11
C ASN A 199 1.50 14.65 -15.20
N GLN A 200 1.82 14.38 -16.47
CA GLN A 200 1.19 15.06 -17.61
C GLN A 200 -0.33 14.83 -17.64
N ARG A 201 -0.78 13.57 -17.52
CA ARG A 201 -2.22 13.23 -17.50
C ARG A 201 -2.93 13.86 -16.32
N TYR A 202 -2.33 13.84 -15.14
CA TYR A 202 -2.89 14.48 -13.95
C TYR A 202 -3.09 15.98 -14.16
N ASN A 203 -2.13 16.67 -14.75
CA ASN A 203 -2.24 18.10 -15.03
C ASN A 203 -3.27 18.40 -16.14
N ALA A 204 -3.33 17.56 -17.19
CA ALA A 204 -4.20 17.78 -18.35
C ALA A 204 -5.68 17.38 -18.12
N SER A 205 -5.96 16.40 -17.24
CA SER A 205 -7.28 15.75 -17.13
C SER A 205 -7.95 16.04 -15.78
N PRO A 206 -8.84 17.05 -15.67
CA PRO A 206 -9.70 17.22 -14.49
C PRO A 206 -10.46 15.95 -14.04
N PRO A 207 -11.09 15.15 -14.93
CA PRO A 207 -11.76 13.93 -14.50
C PRO A 207 -10.80 12.89 -13.93
N PHE A 208 -9.55 12.81 -14.41
CA PHE A 208 -8.53 11.93 -13.83
C PHE A 208 -8.13 12.34 -12.42
N ARG A 209 -7.95 13.64 -12.16
CA ARG A 209 -7.66 14.16 -10.81
C ARG A 209 -8.79 13.82 -9.84
N SER A 210 -10.02 14.07 -10.28
CA SER A 210 -11.22 13.81 -9.50
C SER A 210 -11.43 12.30 -9.27
N MET A 211 -11.09 11.47 -10.25
CA MET A 211 -11.06 10.01 -10.11
C MET A 211 -10.08 9.58 -9.02
N LEU A 212 -8.84 10.08 -9.01
CA LEU A 212 -7.85 9.71 -8.00
C LEU A 212 -8.34 10.03 -6.59
N HIS A 213 -8.91 11.22 -6.37
CA HIS A 213 -9.52 11.58 -5.09
C HIS A 213 -10.66 10.63 -4.68
N ARG A 214 -11.62 10.36 -5.59
CA ARG A 214 -12.72 9.40 -5.31
C ARG A 214 -12.20 8.02 -4.95
N LEU A 215 -11.18 7.54 -5.67
CA LEU A 215 -10.57 6.24 -5.44
C LEU A 215 -9.80 6.21 -4.11
N THR A 216 -9.09 7.29 -3.75
CA THR A 216 -8.49 7.39 -2.41
C THR A 216 -9.56 7.26 -1.33
N MET A 217 -10.67 8.01 -1.42
CA MET A 217 -11.76 7.97 -0.44
C MET A 217 -12.42 6.59 -0.36
N LEU A 218 -12.62 5.95 -1.52
CA LEU A 218 -13.19 4.61 -1.59
C LEU A 218 -12.28 3.56 -0.94
N TRP A 219 -10.96 3.77 -0.90
CA TRP A 219 -10.02 2.86 -0.25
C TRP A 219 -9.81 3.19 1.23
N MET A 220 -9.48 4.44 1.52
CA MET A 220 -9.05 4.90 2.85
C MET A 220 -10.14 4.79 3.91
N ILE A 221 -11.38 5.20 3.61
CA ILE A 221 -12.46 5.22 4.61
C ILE A 221 -12.78 3.79 5.07
N PRO A 222 -13.05 2.83 4.18
CA PRO A 222 -13.35 1.47 4.61
C PRO A 222 -12.12 0.78 5.20
N GLN A 223 -10.90 1.08 4.73
CA GLN A 223 -9.67 0.58 5.35
C GLN A 223 -9.57 1.00 6.83
N MET A 224 -9.83 2.27 7.15
CA MET A 224 -9.85 2.78 8.52
C MET A 224 -10.92 2.08 9.37
N LEU A 225 -12.12 1.89 8.83
CA LEU A 225 -13.21 1.19 9.52
C LEU A 225 -12.88 -0.27 9.81
N VAL A 226 -12.24 -0.96 8.85
CA VAL A 226 -11.79 -2.35 9.03
C VAL A 226 -10.66 -2.45 10.04
N ALA A 227 -9.71 -1.50 10.04
CA ALA A 227 -8.66 -1.43 11.06
C ALA A 227 -9.26 -1.26 12.46
N GLY A 228 -10.18 -0.30 12.63
CA GLY A 228 -10.89 -0.06 13.89
C GLY A 228 -11.74 -1.23 14.35
N GLY A 229 -12.52 -1.84 13.44
CA GLY A 229 -13.33 -3.00 13.73
C GLY A 229 -12.51 -4.23 14.10
N THR A 230 -11.39 -4.45 13.41
CA THR A 230 -10.48 -5.57 13.72
C THR A 230 -9.81 -5.35 15.07
N LEU A 231 -9.34 -4.14 15.37
CA LEU A 231 -8.80 -3.79 16.69
C LEU A 231 -9.84 -4.02 17.80
N ALA A 232 -11.08 -3.57 17.62
CA ALA A 232 -12.15 -3.83 18.59
C ALA A 232 -12.38 -5.34 18.78
N GLY A 233 -12.40 -6.12 17.69
CA GLY A 233 -12.47 -7.58 17.73
C GLY A 233 -11.31 -8.21 18.50
N ILE A 234 -10.07 -7.75 18.25
CA ILE A 234 -8.86 -8.21 18.95
C ILE A 234 -8.92 -7.90 20.43
N VAL A 235 -9.56 -6.82 20.87
CA VAL A 235 -9.67 -6.45 22.29
C VAL A 235 -10.77 -7.24 23.01
N ILE A 236 -11.88 -7.54 22.33
CA ILE A 236 -13.07 -8.14 22.95
C ILE A 236 -13.04 -9.67 22.92
N ALA A 237 -12.52 -10.27 21.84
CA ALA A 237 -12.53 -11.72 21.63
C ALA A 237 -11.63 -12.48 22.63
N ASP A 238 -11.78 -13.80 22.71
CA ASP A 238 -10.78 -14.66 23.35
C ASP A 238 -9.45 -14.65 22.57
N HIS A 239 -8.39 -15.22 23.14
CA HIS A 239 -7.04 -15.10 22.58
C HIS A 239 -6.88 -15.77 21.19
N GLU A 240 -7.47 -16.95 20.99
CA GLU A 240 -7.36 -17.67 19.70
C GLU A 240 -8.17 -16.96 18.62
N LEU A 241 -9.39 -16.51 18.97
CA LEU A 241 -10.22 -15.76 18.05
C LEU A 241 -9.62 -14.38 17.73
N ALA A 242 -9.08 -13.67 18.72
CA ALA A 242 -8.39 -12.40 18.51
C ALA A 242 -7.23 -12.54 17.53
N TYR A 243 -6.40 -13.57 17.69
CA TYR A 243 -5.32 -13.89 16.77
C TYR A 243 -5.85 -14.14 15.35
N THR A 244 -6.85 -15.00 15.22
CA THR A 244 -7.44 -15.34 13.92
C THR A 244 -8.05 -14.11 13.23
N LEU A 245 -8.77 -13.26 13.97
CA LEU A 245 -9.38 -12.04 13.46
C LEU A 245 -8.34 -11.05 12.96
N GLY A 246 -7.28 -10.82 13.74
CA GLY A 246 -6.22 -9.87 13.40
C GLY A 246 -5.54 -10.16 12.07
N TRP A 247 -5.26 -11.43 11.78
CA TRP A 247 -4.63 -11.84 10.53
C TRP A 247 -5.61 -11.96 9.36
N SER A 248 -6.81 -12.51 9.59
CA SER A 248 -7.74 -12.84 8.49
C SER A 248 -8.57 -11.65 8.01
N VAL A 249 -9.15 -10.85 8.91
CA VAL A 249 -10.16 -9.85 8.54
C VAL A 249 -9.58 -8.78 7.60
N PRO A 250 -8.45 -8.12 7.92
CA PRO A 250 -7.87 -7.12 7.03
C PRO A 250 -7.43 -7.73 5.69
N ALA A 251 -6.82 -8.92 5.70
CA ALA A 251 -6.32 -9.57 4.50
C ALA A 251 -7.46 -9.99 3.54
N ILE A 252 -8.53 -10.59 4.06
CA ILE A 252 -9.73 -10.93 3.28
C ILE A 252 -10.34 -9.66 2.72
N TRP A 253 -10.48 -8.61 3.54
CA TRP A 253 -10.99 -7.33 3.07
C TRP A 253 -10.12 -6.75 1.94
N ALA A 254 -8.78 -6.77 2.04
CA ALA A 254 -7.89 -6.26 1.01
C ALA A 254 -8.08 -6.97 -0.33
N GLY A 255 -8.23 -8.31 -0.30
CA GLY A 255 -8.51 -9.10 -1.50
C GLY A 255 -9.85 -8.71 -2.15
N ILE A 256 -10.91 -8.61 -1.34
CA ILE A 256 -12.24 -8.19 -1.82
C ILE A 256 -12.20 -6.77 -2.38
N TRP A 257 -11.59 -5.83 -1.65
CA TRP A 257 -11.59 -4.43 -2.01
C TRP A 257 -10.72 -4.13 -3.23
N ALA A 258 -9.63 -4.88 -3.43
CA ALA A 258 -8.85 -4.81 -4.66
C ALA A 258 -9.69 -5.13 -5.91
N MET A 259 -10.62 -6.08 -5.84
CA MET A 259 -11.55 -6.38 -6.94
C MET A 259 -12.53 -5.23 -7.17
N VAL A 260 -13.10 -4.67 -6.08
CA VAL A 260 -13.99 -3.50 -6.15
C VAL A 260 -13.28 -2.31 -6.82
N MET A 261 -12.03 -2.04 -6.43
CA MET A 261 -11.20 -0.99 -7.03
C MET A 261 -10.95 -1.23 -8.51
N ALA A 262 -10.59 -2.46 -8.91
CA ALA A 262 -10.37 -2.79 -10.30
C ALA A 262 -11.61 -2.50 -11.17
N ILE A 263 -12.80 -2.82 -10.66
CA ILE A 263 -14.08 -2.52 -11.33
C ILE A 263 -14.30 -1.01 -11.39
N ARG A 264 -14.14 -0.30 -10.27
CA ARG A 264 -14.38 1.15 -10.20
C ARG A 264 -13.43 1.94 -11.09
N ILE A 265 -12.15 1.59 -11.12
CA ILE A 265 -11.14 2.19 -12.00
C ILE A 265 -11.58 2.05 -13.47
N ARG A 266 -12.05 0.87 -13.91
CA ARG A 266 -12.55 0.70 -15.29
C ARG A 266 -13.76 1.58 -15.61
N VAL A 267 -14.64 1.81 -14.64
CA VAL A 267 -15.79 2.72 -14.80
C VAL A 267 -15.32 4.17 -14.91
N GLU A 268 -14.42 4.61 -14.04
CA GLU A 268 -13.93 5.99 -14.03
C GLU A 268 -13.05 6.32 -15.25
N LEU A 269 -12.22 5.37 -15.70
CA LEU A 269 -11.45 5.52 -16.94
C LEU A 269 -12.36 5.57 -18.18
N ARG A 270 -13.53 4.92 -18.15
CA ARG A 270 -14.55 5.09 -19.20
C ARG A 270 -15.10 6.50 -19.16
N ARG A 271 -15.44 7.04 -17.98
CA ARG A 271 -15.96 8.42 -17.84
C ARG A 271 -14.95 9.45 -18.33
N GLU A 272 -13.67 9.29 -17.99
CA GLU A 272 -12.62 10.15 -18.53
C GLU A 272 -12.57 10.08 -20.06
N ARG A 273 -12.67 8.89 -20.67
CA ARG A 273 -12.70 8.77 -22.14
C ARG A 273 -13.90 9.42 -22.83
N HIS A 274 -15.01 9.67 -22.14
CA HIS A 274 -16.15 10.40 -22.70
C HIS A 274 -16.03 11.92 -22.52
N TYR A 275 -15.12 12.37 -21.64
CA TYR A 275 -14.88 13.79 -21.41
C TYR A 275 -13.96 14.40 -22.48
N TRP A 276 -13.05 13.60 -23.01
CA TRP A 276 -12.24 13.91 -24.19
C TRP A 276 -13.04 13.59 -25.44
#